data_AF-A0A815FS57-F1
#
_entry.id   AF-A0A815FS57-F1
#
_cell.length_a   1.000
_cell.length_b   1.000
_cell.length_c   1.000
_cell.angle_alpha   90.00
_cell.angle_beta   90.00
_cell.angle_gamma   90.00
#
_symmetry.space_group_name_H-M   'P 1'
#
loop_
_entity.id
_entity.type
_entity.pdbx_description
1 polymer ?
#
loop_
_entity_poly.entity_id
_entity_poly.type
_entity_poly.pdbx_seq_one_letter_code
_entity_poly.pdbx_strand_id
1 'polypeptide(L)'
;MKLEFFSDGTASQFRQRFMFHGLAQLACDYSINLSWNLFATSHSKEVVDDLGSSIKRLVWSAVFGDTTCTSAEDFGRMYRKTENKTNNSY
;
A
#
# COMPACT_ATOMS: atom_id res chain seq x y z
N MET A 1 14.38 -21.23 -26.25
CA MET A 1 13.41 -21.54 -25.18
C MET A 1 12.98 -20.23 -24.56
N LYS A 2 11.66 -19.98 -24.43
CA LYS A 2 11.11 -18.75 -23.86
C LYS A 2 10.49 -19.08 -22.51
N LEU A 3 10.88 -18.36 -21.46
CA LEU A 3 10.42 -18.61 -20.10
C LEU A 3 9.54 -17.43 -19.66
N GLU A 4 8.26 -17.70 -19.39
CA GLU A 4 7.29 -16.67 -19.02
C GLU A 4 6.91 -16.82 -17.55
N PHE A 5 7.16 -15.77 -16.76
CA PHE A 5 6.78 -15.70 -15.37
C PHE A 5 5.59 -14.77 -15.20
N PHE A 6 4.67 -15.13 -14.31
CA PHE A 6 3.51 -14.33 -13.95
C PHE A 6 3.52 -14.11 -12.44
N SER A 7 3.35 -12.86 -12.01
CA SER A 7 3.19 -12.51 -10.60
C SER A 7 1.89 -11.75 -10.39
N ASP A 8 1.14 -12.13 -9.35
CA ASP A 8 -0.10 -11.46 -8.94
C ASP A 8 0.18 -10.50 -7.77
N GLY A 9 -0.15 -9.22 -7.95
CA GLY A 9 -0.16 -8.19 -6.91
C GLY A 9 1.13 -7.37 -6.76
N THR A 10 1.01 -6.04 -6.60
CA THR A 10 2.14 -5.10 -6.50
C THR A 10 3.03 -5.38 -5.26
N ALA A 11 2.45 -5.87 -4.17
CA ALA A 11 3.19 -6.22 -2.95
C ALA A 11 3.99 -7.53 -3.07
N SER A 12 3.68 -8.39 -4.05
CA SER A 12 4.43 -9.61 -4.30
C SER A 12 5.69 -9.34 -5.13
N GLN A 13 5.75 -8.24 -5.90
CA GLN A 13 6.95 -7.79 -6.61
C GLN A 13 8.10 -7.48 -5.65
N PHE A 14 7.83 -6.73 -4.57
CA PHE A 14 8.84 -6.41 -3.56
C PHE A 14 9.35 -7.65 -2.81
N ARG A 15 8.47 -8.62 -2.56
CA ARG A 15 8.84 -9.89 -1.92
C ARG A 15 9.64 -10.81 -2.85
N GLN A 16 9.38 -10.74 -4.16
CA GLN A 16 10.04 -11.56 -5.16
C GLN A 16 11.28 -10.92 -5.78
N ARG A 17 11.75 -9.75 -5.30
CA ARG A 17 12.94 -9.06 -5.81
C ARG A 17 14.20 -9.93 -5.86
N PHE A 18 14.37 -10.83 -4.89
CA PHE A 18 15.52 -11.72 -4.81
C PHE A 18 15.42 -12.86 -5.83
N MET A 19 14.20 -13.36 -6.05
CA MET A 19 13.93 -14.35 -7.08
C MET A 19 14.18 -13.75 -8.48
N PHE A 20 13.79 -12.49 -8.67
CA PHE A 20 14.08 -11.75 -9.90
C PHE A 20 15.58 -11.58 -10.15
N HIS A 21 16.36 -11.23 -9.13
CA HIS A 21 17.80 -11.11 -9.26
C HIS A 21 18.45 -12.42 -9.74
N GLY A 22 18.07 -13.54 -9.13
CA GLY A 22 18.56 -14.86 -9.54
C GLY A 22 18.14 -15.24 -10.96
N LEU A 23 16.89 -14.96 -11.33
CA LEU A 23 16.39 -15.18 -12.69
C LEU A 23 17.09 -14.31 -13.73
N ALA A 24 17.43 -13.08 -13.40
CA ALA A 24 18.17 -12.18 -14.28
C ALA A 24 19.61 -12.64 -14.50
N GLN A 25 20.29 -13.10 -13.44
CA GLN A 25 21.62 -13.71 -13.57
C GLN A 25 21.57 -14.96 -14.44
N LEU A 26 20.59 -15.84 -14.19
CA LEU A 26 20.42 -17.07 -14.96
C LEU A 26 20.06 -16.80 -16.43
N ALA A 27 19.28 -15.76 -16.70
CA ALA A 27 19.01 -15.31 -18.07
C ALA A 27 20.28 -14.80 -18.78
N CYS A 28 21.15 -14.08 -18.06
CA CYS A 28 22.44 -13.62 -18.55
C CYS A 28 23.39 -14.80 -18.84
N ASP A 29 23.55 -15.70 -17.87
CA ASP A 29 24.53 -16.79 -17.93
C ASP A 29 24.18 -17.83 -19.00
N TYR A 30 22.88 -18.08 -19.22
CA TYR A 30 22.40 -19.09 -20.17
C TYR A 30 21.76 -18.52 -21.43
N SER A 31 21.83 -17.20 -21.64
CA SER A 31 21.20 -16.49 -22.78
C SER A 31 19.72 -16.88 -22.98
N ILE A 32 18.98 -17.01 -21.88
CA ILE A 32 17.57 -17.41 -21.89
C ILE A 32 16.71 -16.17 -22.07
N ASN A 33 15.77 -16.22 -23.01
CA ASN A 33 14.81 -15.15 -23.21
C ASN A 33 13.69 -15.26 -22.17
N LEU A 34 13.77 -14.41 -21.14
CA LEU A 34 12.89 -14.38 -19.99
C LEU A 34 11.97 -13.16 -20.05
N SER A 35 10.66 -13.38 -19.94
CA SER A 35 9.66 -12.31 -19.84
C SER A 35 8.88 -12.45 -18.55
N TRP A 36 8.80 -11.37 -17.77
CA TRP A 36 8.01 -11.32 -16.55
C TRP A 36 6.80 -10.39 -16.72
N ASN A 37 5.61 -10.96 -16.59
CA ASN A 37 4.35 -10.24 -16.65
C ASN A 37 3.81 -10.02 -15.23
N LEU A 38 3.60 -8.75 -14.86
CA LEU A 38 3.00 -8.38 -13.58
C LEU A 38 1.51 -8.13 -13.78
N PHE A 39 0.68 -9.04 -13.26
CA PHE A 39 -0.74 -8.74 -13.05
C PHE A 39 -0.82 -7.92 -11.76
N ALA A 40 -0.67 -6.62 -11.89
CA ALA A 40 -1.17 -5.73 -10.87
C ALA A 40 -2.67 -5.98 -10.83
N THR A 41 -3.17 -6.64 -9.79
CA THR A 41 -4.58 -6.52 -9.43
C THR A 41 -4.83 -5.03 -9.33
N SER A 42 -5.49 -4.49 -10.35
CA SER A 42 -6.18 -3.22 -10.33
C SER A 42 -7.30 -3.33 -9.31
N HIS A 43 -6.96 -3.53 -8.03
CA HIS A 43 -7.57 -2.68 -7.04
C HIS A 43 -7.00 -1.31 -7.32
N SER A 44 -7.73 -0.55 -8.12
CA SER A 44 -7.74 0.89 -8.03
C SER A 44 -7.95 1.25 -6.56
N LYS A 45 -6.88 1.27 -5.77
CA LYS A 45 -6.79 2.14 -4.61
C LYS A 45 -6.72 3.52 -5.20
N GLU A 46 -7.91 4.06 -5.49
CA GLU A 46 -8.04 5.44 -5.91
C GLU A 46 -7.44 6.33 -4.81
N VAL A 47 -7.09 7.57 -5.13
CA VAL A 47 -6.62 8.58 -4.16
C VAL A 47 -7.53 8.66 -2.91
N VAL A 48 -8.81 8.32 -3.08
CA VAL A 48 -9.83 8.22 -2.04
C VAL A 48 -9.48 7.18 -0.96
N ASP A 49 -8.87 6.05 -1.30
CA ASP A 49 -8.47 5.01 -0.33
C ASP A 49 -7.28 5.46 0.53
N ASP A 50 -6.34 6.21 -0.06
CA ASP A 50 -5.20 6.77 0.68
C ASP A 50 -5.66 7.88 1.65
N LEU A 51 -6.62 8.70 1.22
CA LEU A 51 -7.24 9.71 2.07
C LEU A 51 -8.05 9.06 3.20
N GLY A 52 -8.88 8.07 2.88
CA GLY A 52 -9.68 7.32 3.86
C GLY A 52 -8.81 6.59 4.89
N SER A 53 -7.70 5.99 4.44
CA SER A 53 -6.70 5.35 5.31
C SER A 53 -6.01 6.35 6.23
N SER A 54 -5.68 7.54 5.72
CA SER A 54 -5.06 8.61 6.51
C SER A 54 -6.01 9.17 7.57
N ILE A 55 -7.27 9.42 7.21
CA ILE A 55 -8.31 9.85 8.15
C ILE A 55 -8.53 8.77 9.22
N LYS A 56 -8.63 7.50 8.80
CA LYS A 56 -8.77 6.37 9.72
C LYS A 56 -7.59 6.27 10.70
N ARG A 57 -6.35 6.48 10.24
CA ARG A 57 -5.16 6.48 11.09
C ARG A 57 -5.18 7.61 12.12
N LEU A 58 -5.60 8.82 11.72
CA LEU A 58 -5.71 9.97 12.61
C LEU A 58 -6.79 9.76 13.68
N VAL A 59 -7.96 9.27 13.29
CA VAL A 59 -9.04 8.95 14.24
C VAL A 59 -8.61 7.80 15.16
N TRP A 60 -7.96 6.76 14.65
CA TRP A 60 -7.44 5.65 15.45
C TRP A 60 -6.44 6.12 16.51
N SER A 61 -5.52 7.01 16.15
CA SER A 61 -4.57 7.60 17.11
C SER A 61 -5.27 8.40 18.21
N ALA A 62 -6.39 9.05 17.90
CA ALA A 62 -7.19 9.77 18.89
C ALA A 62 -8.04 8.82 19.77
N VAL A 63 -8.53 7.71 19.21
CA VAL A 63 -9.23 6.67 19.97
C VAL A 63 -8.29 5.98 20.96
N PHE A 64 -7.06 5.70 20.53
CA PHE A 64 -6.02 5.13 21.39
C PHE A 64 -5.64 6.05 22.57
N GLY A 65 -5.89 7.36 22.45
CA GLY A 65 -5.71 8.37 23.50
C GLY A 65 -6.89 8.55 24.45
N ASP A 66 -7.77 7.54 24.57
CA ASP A 66 -8.91 7.48 25.50
C ASP A 66 -10.19 8.22 25.02
N THR A 67 -10.41 8.26 23.70
CA THR A 67 -11.64 8.83 23.12
C THR A 67 -12.48 7.75 22.43
N THR A 68 -13.77 7.65 22.71
CA THR A 68 -14.65 6.67 22.06
C THR A 68 -15.30 7.25 20.80
N CYS A 69 -15.25 6.51 19.69
CA CYS A 69 -15.93 6.84 18.44
C CYS A 69 -17.06 5.83 18.24
N THR A 70 -18.31 6.22 18.51
CA THR A 70 -19.47 5.31 18.45
C THR A 70 -20.39 5.58 17.27
N SER A 71 -20.18 6.67 16.54
CA SER A 71 -20.98 7.05 15.37
C SER A 71 -20.15 7.66 14.24
N ALA A 72 -20.73 7.72 13.03
CA ALA A 72 -20.11 8.38 11.88
C ALA A 72 -19.96 9.90 12.08
N GLU A 73 -20.86 10.53 12.83
CA GLU A 73 -20.77 11.95 13.19
C GLU A 73 -19.59 12.21 14.14
N ASP A 74 -19.36 11.30 15.10
CA ASP A 74 -18.20 11.37 15.99
C ASP A 74 -16.90 11.21 15.23
N PHE A 75 -16.86 10.32 14.23
CA PHE A 75 -15.70 10.14 13.36
C PHE A 75 -15.32 11.46 12.64
N GLY A 76 -16.30 12.15 12.06
CA GLY A 76 -16.09 13.45 11.40
C GLY A 76 -15.66 14.55 12.37
N ARG A 77 -16.23 14.57 13.59
CA ARG A 77 -15.86 15.51 14.66
C ARG A 77 -14.44 15.29 15.15
N MET A 78 -14.04 14.03 15.33
CA MET A 78 -12.69 13.66 15.76
C MET A 78 -11.64 14.03 14.72
N TYR A 79 -11.92 13.80 13.44
CA TYR A 79 -11.03 14.25 12.36
C TYR A 79 -10.79 15.77 12.40
N ARG A 80 -11.86 16.58 12.44
CA ARG A 80 -11.73 18.05 12.54
C ARG A 80 -10.96 18.52 13.78
N LYS A 81 -11.16 17.84 14.92
CA LYS A 81 -10.45 18.17 16.17
C LYS A 81 -8.95 17.86 16.07
N THR A 82 -8.58 16.75 15.44
CA THR A 82 -7.20 16.34 15.25
C THR A 82 -6.49 17.22 14.24
N GLU A 83 -7.15 17.57 13.12
CA GLU A 83 -6.63 18.48 12.10
C GLU A 83 -6.31 19.87 12.67
N ASN A 84 -7.23 20.45 13.46
CA ASN A 84 -7.01 21.73 14.14
C ASN A 84 -5.88 21.69 15.18
N LYS A 85 -5.62 20.54 15.81
CA LYS A 85 -4.49 20.36 16.73
C LYS A 85 -3.16 20.36 15.98
N THR A 86 -3.11 19.69 14.83
CA THR A 86 -1.90 19.62 13.99
C THR A 86 -1.54 20.97 13.40
N ASN A 87 -2.54 21.77 12.99
CA ASN A 87 -2.32 23.11 12.41
C ASN A 87 -1.95 24.20 13.44
N ASN A 88 -2.14 23.95 14.74
CA ASN A 88 -1.82 24.89 15.81
C ASN A 88 -0.53 24.51 16.57
N SER A 89 0.25 23.58 16.01
CA SER A 89 1.53 23.10 16.57
C SER A 89 2.74 23.52 15.72
N TYR A 90 2.56 24.50 14.83
CA TYR A 90 3.61 25.14 14.02
C TYR A 90 3.69 26.63 14.34
#